data_AF-A0A7D5S8V6-F1
#
_entry.id   AF-A0A7D5S8V6-F1
#
_cell.length_a   1.000
_cell.length_b   1.000
_cell.length_c   1.000
_cell.angle_alpha   90.00
_cell.angle_beta   90.00
_cell.angle_gamma   90.00
#
_symmetry.space_group_name_H-M   'P 1'
#
loop_
_entity.id
_entity.type
_entity.pdbx_description
1 polymer ?
#
loop_
_entity_poly.entity_id
_entity_poly.type
_entity_poly.pdbx_seq_one_letter_code
_entity_poly.pdbx_strand_id
1 'polypeptide(L)'
;MQETYLEMQNWFDHVPGNLVLQAESRALDKLMPNLLGYHLLQLGGPQVNLLHNCRIPHRIHISPACPCSFPGTCLVGDYTQLPFLPESIDVALLPHVLEFSKQPRAILEQVSQVLSPRGKVIILGLQPFSMWG
;
A
#
# COMPACT_ATOMS: atom_id res chain seq x y z
N MET A 1 0.44 15.62 2.97
CA MET A 1 0.66 14.19 2.72
C MET A 1 1.85 13.67 3.51
N GLN A 2 2.99 14.37 3.52
CA GLN A 2 4.18 13.93 4.27
C GLN A 2 4.03 13.97 5.80
N GLU A 3 3.50 15.05 6.39
CA GLU A 3 3.26 15.15 7.84
C GLU A 3 2.28 14.07 8.34
N THR A 4 1.11 13.97 7.69
CA THR A 4 0.10 12.94 8.00
C THR A 4 0.64 11.52 7.85
N TYR A 5 1.53 11.28 6.88
CA TYR A 5 2.19 9.98 6.72
C TYR A 5 3.07 9.65 7.93
N LEU A 6 3.84 10.60 8.45
CA LEU A 6 4.69 10.40 9.64
C LEU A 6 3.87 10.22 10.91
N GLU A 7 2.79 10.99 11.10
CA GLU A 7 1.86 10.82 12.21
C GLU A 7 1.23 9.43 12.22
N MET A 8 0.84 8.94 11.04
CA MET A 8 0.31 7.58 10.88
C MET A 8 1.36 6.52 11.20
N GLN A 9 2.63 6.68 10.78
CA GLN A 9 3.70 5.76 11.17
C GLN A 9 3.85 5.70 12.69
N ASN A 10 3.90 6.85 13.35
CA ASN A 10 4.01 6.91 14.80
C ASN A 10 2.81 6.25 15.50
N TRP A 11 1.60 6.37 14.94
CA TRP A 11 0.42 5.70 15.49
C TRP A 11 0.54 4.16 15.44
N PHE A 12 1.12 3.62 14.37
CA PHE A 12 1.34 2.18 14.22
C PHE A 12 2.34 1.59 15.24
N ASP A 13 3.22 2.42 15.79
CA ASP A 13 4.17 2.01 16.83
C ASP A 13 3.50 1.86 18.22
N HIS A 14 2.27 2.34 18.38
CA HIS A 14 1.50 2.21 19.62
C HIS A 14 0.60 0.96 19.62
N VAL A 15 0.22 0.51 20.82
CA VAL A 15 -0.63 -0.70 21.03
C VAL A 15 -1.86 -0.77 20.11
N PRO A 16 -2.73 0.25 20.00
CA PRO A 16 -3.90 0.17 19.13
C PRO A 16 -3.52 0.02 17.66
N GLY A 17 -2.51 0.77 17.18
CA GLY A 17 -2.02 0.66 15.81
C GLY A 17 -1.42 -0.71 15.52
N ASN A 18 -0.67 -1.28 16.46
CA ASN A 18 -0.11 -2.62 16.30
C ASN A 18 -1.20 -3.71 16.20
N LEU A 19 -2.30 -3.59 16.94
CA LEU A 19 -3.43 -4.52 16.84
C LEU A 19 -4.08 -4.47 15.45
N VAL A 20 -4.23 -3.27 14.89
CA VAL A 20 -4.72 -3.09 13.52
C VAL A 20 -3.75 -3.73 12.53
N LEU A 21 -2.45 -3.46 12.63
CA LEU A 21 -1.43 -4.08 11.76
C LEU A 21 -1.45 -5.61 11.82
N GLN A 22 -1.62 -6.19 13.01
CA GLN A 22 -1.72 -7.64 13.15
C GLN A 22 -2.99 -8.20 12.47
N ALA A 23 -4.12 -7.50 12.61
CA ALA A 23 -5.36 -7.90 11.95
C ALA A 23 -5.23 -7.83 10.43
N GLU A 24 -4.62 -6.76 9.92
CA GLU A 24 -4.35 -6.56 8.50
C GLU A 24 -3.37 -7.58 7.95
N SER A 25 -2.25 -7.83 8.64
CA SER A 25 -1.30 -8.87 8.26
C SER A 25 -2.00 -10.22 8.13
N ARG A 26 -2.79 -10.62 9.13
CA ARG A 26 -3.56 -11.89 9.09
C ARG A 26 -4.56 -11.96 7.94
N ALA A 27 -5.14 -10.82 7.55
CA ALA A 27 -6.06 -10.76 6.41
C ALA A 27 -5.29 -10.91 5.09
N LEU A 28 -4.18 -10.19 4.95
CA LEU A 28 -3.30 -10.27 3.79
C LEU A 28 -2.69 -11.66 3.64
N ASP A 29 -2.32 -12.35 4.72
CA ASP A 29 -1.74 -13.69 4.68
C ASP A 29 -2.63 -14.73 3.98
N LYS A 30 -3.95 -14.53 4.02
CA LYS A 30 -4.92 -15.36 3.31
C LYS A 30 -4.97 -15.06 1.82
N LEU A 31 -4.63 -13.83 1.42
CA LEU A 31 -4.69 -13.34 0.05
C LEU A 31 -3.35 -13.50 -0.68
N MET A 32 -2.24 -13.18 -0.02
CA MET A 32 -0.89 -13.10 -0.59
C MET A 32 -0.45 -14.35 -1.37
N PRO A 33 -0.70 -15.60 -0.92
CA PRO A 33 -0.28 -16.80 -1.64
C PRO A 33 -1.00 -17.00 -2.99
N ASN A 34 -2.19 -16.39 -3.15
CA ASN A 34 -3.04 -16.51 -4.34
C ASN A 34 -2.82 -15.36 -5.34
N LEU A 35 -1.90 -14.46 -5.04
CA LEU A 35 -1.50 -13.40 -5.95
C LEU A 35 -0.47 -13.94 -6.94
N LEU A 36 -0.74 -13.69 -8.21
CA LEU A 36 0.08 -14.10 -9.33
C LEU A 36 0.49 -12.86 -10.11
N GLY A 37 1.62 -12.94 -10.78
CA GLY A 37 2.21 -11.83 -11.52
C GLY A 37 3.70 -11.74 -11.28
N TYR A 38 4.29 -10.69 -11.82
CA TYR A 38 5.71 -10.38 -11.71
C TYR A 38 5.95 -9.06 -10.98
N HIS A 39 5.08 -8.07 -11.13
CA HIS A 39 5.22 -6.74 -10.53
C HIS A 39 4.15 -6.45 -9.47
N LEU A 40 4.59 -6.18 -8.24
CA LEU A 40 3.75 -5.67 -7.16
C LEU A 40 4.16 -4.24 -6.81
N LEU A 41 3.18 -3.34 -6.79
CA LEU A 41 3.30 -1.95 -6.38
C LEU A 41 2.63 -1.74 -5.02
N GLN A 42 3.38 -1.33 -4.01
CA GLN A 42 2.84 -0.83 -2.75
C GLN A 42 2.90 0.70 -2.75
N LEU A 43 1.79 1.36 -2.43
CA LEU A 43 1.74 2.80 -2.22
C LEU A 43 1.64 3.06 -0.71
N GLY A 44 2.64 3.70 -0.12
CA GLY A 44 2.61 4.12 1.28
C GLY A 44 2.56 2.94 2.23
N GLY A 45 1.76 3.09 3.30
CA GLY A 45 1.61 2.05 4.31
C GLY A 45 2.61 2.08 5.45
N PRO A 46 2.42 1.18 6.41
CA PRO A 46 3.26 1.06 7.58
C PRO A 46 4.64 0.53 7.22
N GLN A 47 5.64 0.81 8.06
CA GLN A 47 7.02 0.30 7.90
C GLN A 47 7.19 -1.20 8.22
N VAL A 48 6.08 -1.95 8.35
CA VAL A 48 6.11 -3.41 8.54
C VAL A 48 6.00 -4.14 7.20
N ASN A 49 6.61 -5.33 7.12
CA ASN A 49 6.56 -6.16 5.91
C ASN A 49 5.20 -6.87 5.77
N LEU A 50 4.22 -6.17 5.21
CA LEU A 50 2.90 -6.70 4.85
C LEU A 50 2.94 -7.77 3.73
N LEU A 51 4.08 -7.90 3.03
CA LEU A 51 4.24 -8.72 1.84
C LEU A 51 5.05 -10.00 2.09
N HIS A 52 5.28 -10.38 3.34
CA HIS A 52 6.17 -11.49 3.69
C HIS A 52 5.75 -12.84 3.07
N ASN A 53 4.44 -13.07 2.91
CA ASN A 53 3.88 -14.28 2.27
C ASN A 53 3.59 -14.13 0.77
N CYS A 54 3.93 -12.99 0.16
CA CYS A 54 3.72 -12.76 -1.26
C CYS A 54 4.76 -13.54 -2.09
N ARG A 55 4.35 -14.15 -3.20
CA ARG A 55 5.26 -14.86 -4.12
C ARG A 55 5.76 -14.01 -5.28
N ILE A 56 5.24 -12.79 -5.44
CA ILE A 56 5.64 -11.89 -6.51
C ILE A 56 7.06 -11.38 -6.22
N PRO A 57 8.01 -11.56 -7.16
CA PRO A 57 9.42 -11.27 -6.93
C PRO A 57 9.74 -9.78 -7.01
N HIS A 58 9.19 -9.06 -8.00
CA HIS A 58 9.52 -7.66 -8.20
C HIS A 58 8.57 -6.77 -7.40
N ARG A 59 9.10 -6.18 -6.34
CA ARG A 59 8.34 -5.36 -5.37
C ARG A 59 8.84 -3.93 -5.40
N ILE A 60 7.91 -3.02 -5.66
CA ILE A 60 8.16 -1.59 -5.71
C ILE A 60 7.32 -0.94 -4.62
N HIS A 61 7.92 -0.07 -3.84
CA HIS A 61 7.25 0.76 -2.85
C HIS A 61 7.38 2.22 -3.24
N ILE A 62 6.27 2.96 -3.28
CA ILE A 62 6.28 4.41 -3.44
C ILE A 62 5.80 5.05 -2.14
N SER A 63 6.56 6.01 -1.61
CA SER A 63 6.22 6.72 -0.38
C SER A 63 6.44 8.24 -0.53
N PRO A 64 5.64 9.11 0.11
CA PRO A 64 5.87 10.55 0.11
C PRO A 64 7.15 10.97 0.86
N ALA A 65 7.72 10.08 1.68
CA ALA A 65 9.00 10.25 2.36
C ALA A 65 9.73 8.89 2.43
N CYS A 66 11.07 8.85 2.44
CA CYS A 66 11.80 7.60 2.72
C CYS A 66 12.16 7.49 4.20
N PRO A 67 11.48 6.61 4.94
CA PRO A 67 12.02 5.97 6.13
C PRO A 67 12.17 4.47 5.85
N CYS A 68 13.39 4.04 5.55
CA CYS A 68 13.60 2.86 4.70
C CYS A 68 13.87 1.57 5.53
N SER A 69 12.85 0.71 5.63
CA SER A 69 12.93 -0.71 6.09
C SER A 69 12.26 -1.68 5.09
N PHE A 70 11.98 -1.26 3.85
CA PHE A 70 11.24 -2.06 2.87
C PHE A 70 12.15 -3.03 2.11
N PRO A 71 11.80 -4.33 2.00
CA PRO A 71 12.53 -5.29 1.18
C PRO A 71 12.19 -5.09 -0.31
N GLY A 72 12.91 -4.20 -1.00
CA GLY A 72 12.72 -3.96 -2.43
C GLY A 72 13.14 -2.56 -2.87
N THR A 73 12.63 -2.12 -4.02
CA THR A 73 12.88 -0.79 -4.55
C THR A 73 11.94 0.23 -3.91
N CYS A 74 12.50 1.25 -3.25
CA CYS A 74 11.74 2.36 -2.70
C CYS A 74 11.90 3.60 -3.59
N LEU A 75 10.79 4.21 -3.99
CA LEU A 75 10.74 5.45 -4.75
C LEU A 75 10.02 6.52 -3.94
N VAL A 76 10.52 7.75 -4.03
CA VAL A 76 9.79 8.92 -3.51
C VAL A 76 9.03 9.54 -4.66
N GLY A 77 7.71 9.69 -4.52
CA GLY A 77 6.88 10.19 -5.62
C GLY A 77 5.44 10.47 -5.23
N ASP A 78 4.72 11.14 -6.13
CA ASP A 78 3.30 11.45 -6.01
C ASP A 78 2.45 10.29 -6.54
N TYR A 79 1.46 9.86 -5.76
CA TYR A 79 0.55 8.78 -6.12
C TYR A 79 -0.40 9.13 -7.26
N THR A 80 -0.56 10.41 -7.57
CA THR A 80 -1.36 10.92 -8.69
C THR A 80 -0.60 10.98 -10.01
N GLN A 81 0.69 10.61 -10.03
CA GLN A 81 1.53 10.55 -11.23
C GLN A 81 2.50 9.38 -11.13
N LEU A 82 2.00 8.17 -11.32
CA LEU A 82 2.81 6.96 -11.17
C LEU A 82 3.78 6.81 -12.36
N PRO A 83 5.10 6.62 -12.13
CA PRO A 83 6.11 6.58 -13.18
C PRO A 83 6.23 5.18 -13.82
N PHE A 84 5.09 4.57 -14.16
CA PHE A 84 5.04 3.23 -14.75
C PHE A 84 4.35 3.26 -16.11
N LEU A 85 4.69 2.28 -16.94
CA LEU A 85 3.98 2.04 -18.17
C LEU A 85 2.52 1.64 -17.86
N PRO A 86 1.56 2.01 -18.72
CA PRO A 86 0.21 1.46 -18.63
C PRO A 86 0.24 -0.07 -18.62
N GLU A 87 -0.70 -0.68 -17.89
CA GLU A 87 -0.88 -2.14 -17.86
C GLU A 87 0.36 -2.97 -17.46
N SER A 88 1.29 -2.39 -16.70
CA SER A 88 2.56 -3.04 -16.32
C SER A 88 2.60 -3.65 -14.91
N ILE A 89 1.64 -3.30 -14.05
CA ILE A 89 1.55 -3.75 -12.67
C ILE A 89 0.50 -4.86 -12.53
N ASP A 90 0.86 -5.97 -11.88
CA ASP A 90 -0.06 -7.09 -11.67
C ASP A 90 -0.86 -6.95 -10.37
N VAL A 91 -0.23 -6.39 -9.34
CA VAL A 91 -0.88 -6.16 -8.04
C VAL A 91 -0.53 -4.79 -7.50
N ALA A 92 -1.54 -4.01 -7.11
CA ALA A 92 -1.38 -2.78 -6.37
C ALA A 92 -1.90 -2.94 -4.93
N LEU A 93 -1.09 -2.60 -3.93
CA LEU A 93 -1.44 -2.60 -2.50
C LEU A 93 -1.46 -1.16 -1.98
N LEU A 94 -2.61 -0.71 -1.48
CA LEU A 94 -2.87 0.64 -0.99
C LEU A 94 -3.28 0.63 0.49
N PRO A 95 -2.34 0.43 1.41
CA PRO A 95 -2.58 0.45 2.84
C PRO A 95 -2.65 1.89 3.36
N HIS A 96 -3.82 2.30 3.84
CA HIS A 96 -4.08 3.60 4.44
C HIS A 96 -3.70 4.81 3.57
N VAL A 97 -3.85 4.67 2.25
CA VAL A 97 -3.49 5.73 1.29
C VAL A 97 -4.65 6.68 1.06
N LEU A 98 -5.86 6.13 0.83
CA LEU A 98 -6.98 6.91 0.31
C LEU A 98 -7.61 7.83 1.36
N GLU A 99 -7.51 7.45 2.63
CA GLU A 99 -8.14 8.12 3.78
C GLU A 99 -7.52 9.49 4.07
N PHE A 100 -6.23 9.61 3.80
CA PHE A 100 -5.43 10.81 4.05
C PHE A 100 -5.06 11.54 2.76
N SER A 101 -5.56 11.08 1.62
CA SER A 101 -5.33 11.71 0.32
C SER A 101 -6.30 12.85 0.08
N LYS A 102 -5.79 13.97 -0.44
CA LYS A 102 -6.62 15.07 -0.95
C LYS A 102 -7.30 14.72 -2.28
N GLN A 103 -6.81 13.69 -2.99
CA GLN A 103 -7.24 13.32 -4.33
C GLN A 103 -7.37 11.79 -4.48
N PRO A 104 -8.22 11.10 -3.69
CA PRO A 104 -8.30 9.65 -3.69
C PRO A 104 -8.71 9.08 -5.04
N ARG A 105 -9.59 9.78 -5.77
CA ARG A 105 -10.02 9.39 -7.11
C ARG A 105 -8.88 9.45 -8.13
N ALA A 106 -8.07 10.51 -8.11
CA ALA A 106 -6.92 10.64 -9.02
C ALA A 106 -5.89 9.51 -8.78
N ILE A 107 -5.68 9.13 -7.52
CA ILE A 107 -4.82 7.97 -7.18
C ILE A 107 -5.40 6.68 -7.77
N LEU A 108 -6.71 6.43 -7.61
CA LEU A 108 -7.34 5.23 -8.16
C LEU A 108 -7.33 5.21 -9.68
N GLU A 109 -7.50 6.36 -10.34
CA GLU A 109 -7.38 6.48 -11.80
C GLU A 109 -5.97 6.14 -12.28
N GLN A 110 -4.93 6.63 -11.59
CA GLN A 110 -3.55 6.27 -11.90
C GLN A 110 -3.24 4.80 -11.64
N VAL A 111 -3.69 4.25 -10.50
CA VAL A 111 -3.54 2.82 -10.21
C VAL A 111 -4.22 1.99 -11.29
N SER A 112 -5.45 2.35 -11.68
CA SER A 112 -6.17 1.65 -12.75
C SER A 112 -5.45 1.75 -14.10
N GLN A 113 -4.74 2.85 -14.38
CA GLN A 113 -4.01 3.03 -15.63
C GLN A 113 -2.77 2.13 -15.71
N VAL A 114 -2.03 1.98 -14.60
CA VAL A 114 -0.81 1.16 -14.57
C VAL A 114 -1.10 -0.33 -14.34
N LEU A 115 -2.29 -0.67 -13.85
CA LEU A 115 -2.69 -2.04 -13.57
C LEU A 115 -2.98 -2.80 -14.87
N SER A 116 -2.49 -4.04 -14.98
CA SER A 116 -2.82 -4.89 -16.12
C SER A 116 -4.32 -5.22 -16.17
N PRO A 117 -4.90 -5.60 -17.32
CA PRO A 117 -6.33 -5.87 -17.45
C PRO A 117 -6.89 -6.95 -16.48
N ARG A 118 -6.02 -7.80 -15.94
CA ARG A 118 -6.34 -8.83 -14.93
C ARG A 118 -5.68 -8.58 -13.58
N GLY A 119 -5.02 -7.44 -13.43
CA GLY A 119 -4.35 -7.09 -12.20
C GLY A 119 -5.34 -6.88 -11.07
N LYS A 120 -4.84 -6.93 -9.84
CA LYS A 120 -5.63 -6.82 -8.63
C LYS A 120 -5.23 -5.58 -7.85
N VAL A 121 -6.22 -4.86 -7.34
CA VAL A 121 -6.00 -3.80 -6.36
C VAL A 121 -6.47 -4.28 -4.99
N ILE A 122 -5.64 -4.11 -3.97
CA ILE A 122 -5.93 -4.40 -2.57
C ILE A 122 -5.86 -3.09 -1.82
N ILE A 123 -6.94 -2.73 -1.14
CA ILE A 123 -7.06 -1.48 -0.38
C ILE A 123 -7.27 -1.86 1.07
N LEU A 124 -6.42 -1.33 1.96
CA LEU A 124 -6.66 -1.36 3.40
C LEU A 124 -7.00 0.06 3.83
N GLY A 125 -8.07 0.19 4.60
CA GLY A 125 -8.51 1.44 5.15
C GLY A 125 -9.31 1.19 6.42
N LEU A 126 -9.33 2.20 7.27
CA LEU A 126 -10.15 2.29 8.46
C LEU A 126 -11.60 2.55 8.03
N GLN A 127 -12.51 1.82 8.64
CA GLN A 127 -13.93 2.08 8.49
C GLN A 127 -14.32 3.27 9.37
N PRO A 128 -14.88 4.36 8.82
CA PRO A 128 -15.21 5.58 9.57
C PRO A 128 -16.21 5.39 10.73
N PHE A 129 -16.95 4.28 10.73
CA PHE A 129 -17.93 3.94 11.76
C PHE A 129 -17.47 2.79 12.68
N SER A 130 -16.21 2.37 12.56
CA SER A 130 -15.65 1.37 13.47
C SER A 130 -15.09 2.03 14.73
N MET A 131 -15.05 1.32 15.85
CA MET A 131 -14.45 1.83 17.10
C MET A 131 -12.93 2.05 17.03
N TRP A 132 -12.33 1.85 15.86
CA TRP A 132 -10.91 2.08 15.59
C TRP A 132 -10.68 3.37 14.78
N GLY A 133 -11.75 4.15 14.55
CA GLY A 133 -11.73 5.52 13.99
C GLY A 133 -12.18 6.53 15.03
#